data_AF-A0A0C9SM53-F1
#
_entry.id   AF-A0A0C9SM53-F1
#
_cell.length_a   1.000
_cell.length_b   1.000
_cell.length_c   1.000
_cell.angle_alpha   90.00
_cell.angle_beta   90.00
_cell.angle_gamma   90.00
#
_symmetry.space_group_name_H-M   'P 1'
#
loop_
_entity.id
_entity.type
_entity.pdbx_description
1 polymer ?
#
loop_
_entity_poly.entity_id
_entity_poly.type
_entity_poly.pdbx_seq_one_letter_code
_entity_poly.pdbx_strand_id
1 'polypeptide(L)'
;MFAVQYAEFHQRLLNRDLQDAAWDLVTMFQDEIAPKSWWGVLLHDAVQLLQYEPTPLFSCASACVLLHHLDEVCARSSQGSGGDYLRILEMKLQTGGCQVAQQQLQIARLALAKYFARCSMIGTGGPQIIDRRVGTTV
;
A
#
# COMPACT_ATOMS: atom_id res chain seq x y z
N MET A 1 3.50 -10.78 -17.43
CA MET A 1 2.98 -12.03 -16.82
C MET A 1 2.42 -11.68 -15.43
N PHE A 2 1.25 -11.02 -15.37
CA PHE A 2 0.70 -10.47 -14.12
C PHE A 2 0.29 -11.54 -13.09
N ALA A 3 -0.42 -12.58 -13.54
CA ALA A 3 -0.98 -13.59 -12.64
C ALA A 3 0.08 -14.34 -11.83
N VAL A 4 1.26 -14.57 -12.40
CA VAL A 4 2.37 -15.24 -11.70
C VAL A 4 2.94 -14.33 -10.60
N GLN A 5 3.25 -13.08 -10.93
CA GLN A 5 3.78 -12.12 -9.95
C GLN A 5 2.77 -11.82 -8.83
N TYR A 6 1.48 -11.77 -9.15
CA TYR A 6 0.42 -11.63 -8.16
C TYR A 6 0.29 -12.88 -7.27
N ALA A 7 0.48 -14.08 -7.81
CA ALA A 7 0.51 -15.31 -7.01
C ALA A 7 1.73 -15.37 -6.09
N GLU A 8 2.91 -14.98 -6.58
CA GLU A 8 4.15 -14.89 -5.79
C GLU A 8 3.99 -13.88 -4.64
N PHE A 9 3.44 -12.69 -4.92
CA PHE A 9 3.09 -11.69 -3.91
C PHE A 9 2.24 -12.31 -2.78
N HIS A 10 1.16 -13.02 -3.13
CA HIS A 10 0.29 -13.67 -2.13
C HIS A 10 0.99 -14.79 -1.38
N GLN A 11 1.87 -15.56 -2.03
CA GLN A 11 2.68 -16.57 -1.37
C GLN A 11 3.63 -15.95 -0.34
N ARG A 12 4.26 -14.81 -0.64
CA ARG A 12 5.10 -14.08 0.31
C ARG A 12 4.31 -13.52 1.49
N LEU A 13 3.09 -13.03 1.27
CA LEU A 13 2.20 -12.63 2.35
C LEU A 13 1.90 -13.79 3.32
N LEU A 14 1.62 -14.99 2.78
CA LEU A 14 1.39 -16.20 3.58
C LEU A 14 2.63 -16.60 4.38
N ASN A 15 3.81 -16.48 3.79
CA ASN A 15 5.09 -16.78 4.43
C ASN A 15 5.58 -15.71 5.43
N ARG A 16 4.88 -14.57 5.52
CA ARG A 16 5.30 -13.37 6.29
C ARG A 16 6.55 -12.68 5.75
N ASP A 17 6.88 -12.89 4.49
CA ASP A 17 7.95 -12.20 3.76
C ASP A 17 7.45 -10.80 3.31
N LEU A 18 7.07 -9.96 4.28
CA LEU A 18 6.29 -8.73 4.02
C LEU A 18 7.07 -7.66 3.24
N GLN A 19 8.39 -7.57 3.44
CA GLN A 19 9.23 -6.62 2.73
C GLN A 19 9.27 -6.92 1.23
N ASP A 20 9.44 -8.19 0.89
CA ASP A 20 9.44 -8.65 -0.49
C ASP A 20 8.04 -8.61 -1.11
N ALA A 21 6.99 -8.92 -0.33
CA ALA A 21 5.62 -8.74 -0.80
C ALA A 21 5.32 -7.26 -1.14
N ALA A 22 5.81 -6.32 -0.34
CA ALA A 22 5.69 -4.90 -0.64
C ALA A 22 6.44 -4.51 -1.92
N TRP A 23 7.63 -5.09 -2.14
CA TRP A 23 8.40 -4.90 -3.36
C TRP A 23 7.66 -5.43 -4.60
N ASP A 24 7.18 -6.68 -4.56
CA ASP A 24 6.45 -7.31 -5.66
C ASP A 24 5.19 -6.52 -6.02
N LEU A 25 4.45 -6.05 -5.01
CA LEU A 25 3.24 -5.23 -5.21
C LEU A 25 3.54 -3.94 -5.96
N VAL A 26 4.59 -3.21 -5.57
CA VAL A 26 4.96 -1.95 -6.22
C VAL A 26 5.49 -2.19 -7.62
N THR A 27 6.28 -3.25 -7.82
CA THR A 27 6.82 -3.63 -9.13
C THR A 27 5.70 -3.90 -10.14
N MET A 28 4.60 -4.53 -9.71
CA MET A 28 3.43 -4.75 -10.58
C MET A 28 2.80 -3.44 -11.10
N PHE A 29 2.93 -2.34 -10.36
CA PHE A 29 2.53 -1.01 -10.81
C PHE A 29 3.61 -0.32 -11.66
N GLN A 30 4.86 -0.31 -11.17
CA GLN A 30 5.97 0.41 -11.82
C GLN A 30 6.28 -0.11 -13.22
N ASP A 31 6.25 -1.43 -13.39
CA ASP A 31 6.55 -2.08 -14.67
C ASP A 31 5.31 -2.18 -15.57
N GLU A 32 4.20 -1.54 -15.20
CA GLU A 32 2.92 -1.55 -15.92
C GLU A 32 2.39 -2.96 -16.21
N ILE A 33 2.75 -3.94 -15.36
CA ILE A 33 2.37 -5.34 -15.51
C ILE A 33 0.90 -5.55 -15.12
N ALA A 34 0.42 -4.80 -14.12
CA ALA A 34 -0.95 -4.91 -13.62
C ALA A 34 -1.96 -4.32 -14.61
N PRO A 35 -2.94 -5.11 -15.10
CA PRO A 35 -4.04 -4.58 -15.88
C PRO A 35 -4.84 -3.55 -15.08
N LYS A 36 -5.34 -2.49 -15.73
CA LYS A 36 -6.10 -1.41 -15.06
C LYS A 36 -7.26 -1.93 -14.20
N SER A 37 -7.96 -2.96 -14.66
CA SER A 37 -9.08 -3.59 -13.95
C SER A 37 -8.69 -4.27 -12.63
N TRP A 38 -7.39 -4.48 -12.39
CA TRP A 38 -6.83 -5.06 -11.17
C TRP A 38 -6.23 -4.02 -10.22
N TRP A 39 -6.12 -2.76 -10.61
CA TRP A 39 -5.51 -1.73 -9.77
C TRP A 39 -6.25 -1.57 -8.44
N GLY A 40 -7.58 -1.62 -8.44
CA GLY A 40 -8.36 -1.59 -7.20
C GLY A 40 -8.06 -2.77 -6.27
N VAL A 41 -7.80 -3.96 -6.82
CA VAL A 41 -7.44 -5.16 -6.05
C VAL A 41 -6.07 -4.99 -5.39
N LEU A 42 -5.07 -4.54 -6.15
CA LEU A 42 -3.72 -4.31 -5.64
C LEU A 42 -3.70 -3.21 -4.57
N LEU A 43 -4.42 -2.11 -4.78
CA LEU A 43 -4.53 -1.02 -3.80
C LEU A 43 -5.21 -1.49 -2.50
N HIS A 44 -6.24 -2.35 -2.62
CA HIS A 44 -6.87 -2.97 -1.47
C HIS A 44 -5.89 -3.90 -0.72
N ASP A 45 -5.13 -4.73 -1.43
CA ASP A 45 -4.15 -5.64 -0.83
C ASP A 45 -2.94 -4.91 -0.23
N ALA A 46 -2.62 -3.71 -0.71
CA ALA A 46 -1.56 -2.88 -0.14
C ALA A 46 -1.90 -2.38 1.28
N VAL A 47 -3.19 -2.30 1.65
CA VAL A 47 -3.64 -1.72 2.93
C VAL A 47 -2.98 -2.41 4.13
N GLN A 48 -2.94 -3.74 4.16
CA GLN A 48 -2.34 -4.49 5.27
C GLN A 48 -0.83 -4.23 5.40
N LEU A 49 -0.13 -3.99 4.27
CA LEU A 49 1.30 -3.69 4.27
C LEU A 49 1.56 -2.24 4.70
N LEU A 50 0.71 -1.30 4.26
CA LEU A 50 0.76 0.10 4.69
C LEU A 50 0.48 0.26 6.18
N GLN A 51 -0.38 -0.59 6.73
CA GLN A 51 -0.73 -0.60 8.16
C GLN A 51 0.22 -1.42 9.01
N TYR A 52 1.29 -1.98 8.43
CA TYR A 52 2.29 -2.69 9.21
C TYR A 52 3.03 -1.69 10.12
N GLU A 53 2.73 -1.73 11.41
CA GLU A 53 3.25 -0.80 12.41
C GLU A 53 4.73 -1.00 12.79
N PRO A 54 5.27 -2.24 12.89
CA PRO A 54 6.63 -2.45 13.36
C PRO A 54 7.71 -1.74 12.55
N THR A 55 7.57 -1.69 11.22
CA THR A 55 8.51 -0.97 10.35
C THR A 55 7.84 -0.56 9.04
N PRO A 56 8.18 0.60 8.45
CA PRO A 56 7.76 0.94 7.10
C PRO A 56 8.29 -0.09 6.08
N LEU A 57 7.39 -0.65 5.25
CA LEU A 57 7.74 -1.64 4.22
C LEU A 57 8.01 -1.04 2.84
N PHE A 58 7.55 0.20 2.60
CA PHE A 58 7.71 0.90 1.34
C PHE A 58 8.79 1.99 1.45
N SER A 59 9.46 2.29 0.34
CA SER A 59 10.18 3.57 0.24
C SER A 59 9.16 4.71 0.04
N CYS A 60 9.56 5.96 0.30
CA CYS A 60 8.71 7.12 0.00
C CYS A 60 8.31 7.14 -1.49
N ALA A 61 9.26 6.87 -2.39
CA ALA A 61 9.00 6.79 -3.84
C ALA A 61 7.99 5.69 -4.18
N SER A 62 8.13 4.50 -3.57
CA SER A 62 7.19 3.39 -3.75
C SER A 62 5.79 3.72 -3.23
N ALA A 63 5.69 4.38 -2.07
CA ALA A 63 4.40 4.84 -1.53
C ALA A 63 3.75 5.91 -2.43
N CYS A 64 4.55 6.79 -3.05
CA CYS A 64 4.06 7.75 -4.04
C CYS A 64 3.50 7.07 -5.29
N VAL A 65 4.08 5.94 -5.74
CA VAL A 65 3.50 5.15 -6.85
C VAL A 65 2.10 4.67 -6.48
N LEU A 66 1.91 4.14 -5.27
CA LEU A 66 0.58 3.70 -4.80
C LEU A 66 -0.41 4.88 -4.72
N LEU A 67 0.04 6.03 -4.20
CA LEU A 67 -0.79 7.23 -4.11
C LEU A 67 -1.23 7.74 -5.49
N HIS A 68 -0.32 7.77 -6.47
CA HIS A 68 -0.63 8.21 -7.83
C HIS A 68 -1.72 7.33 -8.47
N HIS A 69 -1.57 6.01 -8.37
CA HIS A 69 -2.56 5.07 -8.91
C HIS A 69 -3.88 5.16 -8.17
N LEU A 70 -3.86 5.34 -6.83
CA LEU A 70 -5.07 5.55 -6.05
C LEU A 70 -5.81 6.81 -6.47
N ASP A 71 -5.11 7.93 -6.65
CA ASP A 71 -5.72 9.19 -7.07
C ASP A 71 -6.29 9.08 -8.48
N GLU A 72 -5.61 8.42 -9.43
CA GLU A 72 -6.15 8.15 -10.76
C GLU A 72 -7.44 7.33 -10.68
N VAL A 73 -7.43 6.21 -9.95
CA VAL A 73 -8.61 5.34 -9.79
C VAL A 73 -9.76 6.14 -9.17
N CYS A 74 -9.51 6.88 -8.09
CA CYS A 74 -10.55 7.67 -7.42
C CYS A 74 -11.14 8.75 -8.36
N ALA A 75 -10.28 9.48 -9.08
CA ALA A 75 -10.71 10.52 -10.00
C ALA A 75 -11.55 9.94 -11.15
N ARG A 76 -11.07 8.87 -11.79
CA ARG A 76 -11.77 8.23 -12.91
C ARG A 76 -13.07 7.55 -12.48
N SER A 77 -13.10 6.93 -11.30
CA SER A 77 -14.33 6.36 -10.74
C SER A 77 -15.40 7.43 -10.49
N SER A 78 -15.01 8.62 -10.02
CA SER A 78 -15.96 9.72 -9.81
C SER A 78 -16.53 10.29 -11.12
N GLN A 79 -15.81 10.13 -12.23
CA GLN A 79 -16.21 10.57 -13.57
C GLN A 79 -17.03 9.52 -14.35
N GLY A 80 -17.43 8.41 -13.70
CA GLY A 80 -18.24 7.36 -14.32
C GLY A 80 -17.43 6.26 -15.02
N SER A 81 -16.09 6.31 -14.99
CA SER A 81 -15.22 5.27 -15.58
C SER A 81 -14.76 4.23 -14.54
N GLY A 82 -15.53 4.05 -13.46
CA GLY A 82 -15.17 3.14 -12.36
C GLY A 82 -15.08 1.67 -12.79
N GLY A 83 -15.89 1.26 -13.77
CA GLY A 83 -15.92 -0.12 -14.27
C GLY A 83 -14.58 -0.60 -14.84
N ASP A 84 -13.75 0.31 -15.37
CA ASP A 84 -12.45 -0.04 -15.94
C ASP A 84 -11.40 -0.39 -14.88
N TYR A 85 -11.58 0.09 -13.64
CA TYR A 85 -10.61 -0.04 -12.55
C TYR A 85 -11.10 -0.91 -11.39
N LEU A 86 -12.41 -0.92 -11.12
CA LEU A 86 -12.99 -1.52 -9.93
C LEU A 86 -13.71 -2.85 -10.16
N ARG A 87 -13.96 -3.23 -11.43
CA ARG A 87 -14.73 -4.44 -11.75
C ARG A 87 -14.21 -5.70 -11.04
N ILE A 88 -12.89 -5.92 -11.02
CA ILE A 88 -12.33 -7.11 -10.37
C ILE A 88 -12.37 -6.99 -8.85
N LEU A 89 -12.21 -5.78 -8.31
CA LEU A 89 -12.36 -5.54 -6.88
C LEU A 89 -13.80 -5.81 -6.41
N GLU A 90 -14.80 -5.34 -7.16
CA GLU A 90 -16.22 -5.62 -6.90
C GLU A 90 -16.51 -7.12 -6.90
N MET A 91 -15.96 -7.86 -7.88
CA MET A 91 -16.04 -9.33 -7.93
C MET A 91 -15.38 -9.99 -6.71
N LYS A 92 -14.17 -9.54 -6.33
CA LYS A 92 -13.42 -10.08 -5.18
C LYS A 92 -14.18 -9.88 -3.87
N LEU A 93 -14.79 -8.72 -3.68
CA LEU A 93 -15.54 -8.38 -2.48
C LEU A 93 -16.94 -9.03 -2.45
N GLN A 94 -17.31 -9.78 -3.50
CA GLN A 94 -18.62 -10.43 -3.65
C GLN A 94 -19.80 -9.47 -3.42
N THR A 95 -19.57 -8.18 -3.67
CA THR A 95 -20.54 -7.11 -3.39
C THR A 95 -20.98 -6.53 -4.72
N GLY A 96 -22.28 -6.62 -5.01
CA GLY A 96 -22.87 -6.11 -6.25
C GLY A 96 -22.95 -4.58 -6.34
N GLY A 97 -22.13 -3.84 -5.60
CA GLY A 97 -22.26 -2.39 -5.44
C GLY A 97 -20.94 -1.63 -5.49
N CYS A 98 -20.86 -0.67 -6.42
CA CYS A 98 -19.74 0.27 -6.60
C CYS A 98 -19.37 1.04 -5.30
N GLN A 99 -20.34 1.28 -4.41
CA GLN A 99 -20.12 2.00 -3.15
C GLN A 99 -19.12 1.29 -2.22
N VAL A 100 -19.13 -0.05 -2.18
CA VAL A 100 -18.23 -0.82 -1.30
C VAL A 100 -16.80 -0.79 -1.83
N ALA A 101 -16.63 -0.93 -3.14
CA ALA A 101 -15.32 -0.81 -3.79
C ALA A 101 -14.73 0.59 -3.57
N GLN A 102 -15.54 1.64 -3.71
CA GLN A 102 -15.12 3.02 -3.42
C GLN A 102 -14.73 3.20 -1.94
N GLN A 103 -15.45 2.60 -1.01
CA GLN A 103 -15.10 2.64 0.41
C GLN A 103 -13.73 2.00 0.67
N GLN A 104 -13.41 0.89 0.01
CA GLN A 104 -12.08 0.27 0.10
C GLN A 104 -10.96 1.20 -0.37
N LEU A 105 -11.18 1.98 -1.42
CA LEU A 105 -10.22 2.99 -1.85
C LEU A 105 -10.02 4.10 -0.80
N GLN A 106 -11.07 4.50 -0.08
CA GLN A 106 -10.93 5.47 1.02
C GLN A 106 -10.13 4.89 2.18
N ILE A 107 -10.27 3.59 2.46
CA ILE A 107 -9.43 2.90 3.46
C ILE A 107 -7.96 2.91 3.00
N ALA A 108 -7.68 2.63 1.72
CA ALA A 108 -6.33 2.73 1.17
C ALA A 108 -5.78 4.15 1.25
N ARG A 109 -6.60 5.17 0.97
CA ARG A 109 -6.23 6.58 1.10
C ARG A 109 -5.83 6.94 2.52
N LEU A 110 -6.64 6.52 3.49
CA LEU A 110 -6.35 6.74 4.91
C LEU A 110 -5.08 6.00 5.34
N ALA A 111 -4.87 4.77 4.87
CA ALA A 111 -3.67 3.99 5.16
C ALA A 111 -2.41 4.70 4.62
N LEU A 112 -2.44 5.20 3.38
CA LEU A 112 -1.34 6.00 2.82
C LEU A 112 -1.10 7.30 3.59
N ALA A 113 -2.15 8.04 3.96
CA ALA A 113 -2.01 9.27 4.74
C ALA A 113 -1.32 9.01 6.08
N LYS A 114 -1.73 7.95 6.80
CA LYS A 114 -1.08 7.51 8.04
C LYS A 114 0.37 7.08 7.80
N TYR A 115 0.61 6.35 6.71
CA TYR A 115 1.94 5.90 6.33
C TYR A 115 2.91 7.08 6.13
N PHE A 116 2.52 8.08 5.33
CA PHE A 116 3.33 9.28 5.10
C PHE A 116 3.54 10.10 6.39
N ALA A 117 2.52 10.20 7.24
CA ALA A 117 2.66 10.85 8.54
C ALA A 117 3.71 10.13 9.42
N ARG A 118 3.69 8.80 9.46
CA ARG A 118 4.69 7.98 10.16
C ARG A 118 6.10 8.20 9.61
N CYS A 119 6.26 8.19 8.30
CA CYS A 119 7.55 8.48 7.66
C CYS A 119 8.09 9.88 8.01
N SER A 120 7.20 10.87 8.18
CA SER A 120 7.59 12.23 8.52
C SER A 120 8.03 12.37 9.98
N MET A 121 7.40 11.64 10.92
CA MET A 121 7.74 11.68 12.35
C MET A 121 9.09 11.04 12.67
N ILE A 122 9.56 10.10 11.84
CA ILE A 122 10.84 9.40 12.03
C ILE A 122 12.06 10.33 11.86
N GLY A 123 11.89 11.52 11.25
CA GLY A 123 12.96 12.52 11.09
C GLY A 123 12.86 13.77 11.96
N THR A 124 11.75 13.98 12.68
CA THR A 124 11.49 15.20 13.47
C THR A 124 11.59 15.00 14.99
N GLY A 125 11.96 13.80 15.45
CA GLY A 125 12.35 13.58 16.84
C GLY A 125 13.71 14.23 17.09
N GLY A 126 13.76 15.22 17.98
CA GLY A 126 15.00 15.88 18.44
C GLY A 126 16.08 14.89 18.91
N PRO A 127 17.31 15.36 19.18
CA PRO A 127 18.46 14.50 19.40
C PRO A 127 18.13 13.41 20.42
N GLN A 128 18.22 12.16 19.98
CA GLN A 128 18.24 11.00 20.87
C GLN A 128 19.40 11.27 21.84
N ILE A 129 19.07 11.74 23.05
CA ILE A 129 20.02 11.80 24.15
C ILE A 129 20.30 10.33 24.46
N ILE A 130 21.33 9.81 23.79
CA ILE A 130 22.00 8.58 24.18
C ILE A 130 22.54 8.88 25.56
N ASP A 131 21.80 8.44 26.58
CA ASP A 131 22.20 8.55 27.97
C ASP A 131 23.42 7.64 28.15
N ARG A 132 24.59 8.24 27.92
CA ARG A 132 25.89 7.60 28.09
C ARG A 132 26.05 7.44 29.59
N ARG A 133 25.67 6.26 30.11
CA ARG A 133 26.05 5.85 31.47
C ARG A 133 27.57 5.92 31.58
N VAL A 134 28.07 7.02 32.13
CA VAL A 134 29.44 7.12 32.63
C VAL A 134 29.46 6.27 33.88
N GLY A 135 30.08 5.09 33.79
CA GLY A 135 30.42 4.31 34.97
C GLY A 135 31.43 5.08 35.79
N THR A 136 31.01 5.60 36.94
CA THR A 136 31.91 6.15 37.94
C THR A 136 32.51 4.98 38.72
N THR A 137 33.74 4.60 38.36
CA THR A 137 34.62 3.83 39.23
C THR A 137 35.25 4.78 40.24
N VAL A 138 34.89 4.64 41.52
CA VAL A 138 35.82 4.75 42.68
C VAL A 138 35.34 3.76 43.73
#